data_AF-A0A821V1F7-F1
#
_entry.id   AF-A0A821V1F7-F1
#
_cell.length_a   1.000
_cell.length_b   1.000
_cell.length_c   1.000
_cell.angle_alpha   90.00
_cell.angle_beta   90.00
_cell.angle_gamma   90.00
#
_symmetry.space_group_name_H-M   'P 1'
#
loop_
_entity.id
_entity.type
_entity.pdbx_description
1 polymer ?
#
loop_
_entity_poly.entity_id
_entity_poly.type
_entity_poly.pdbx_seq_one_letter_code
_entity_poly.pdbx_strand_id
1 'polypeptide(L)' 'MFVIIKTIEQLHRNSIVHRDLQPRNIMYVDTNRQPSSLRIVDLGFAKQQRAENGLLM' A
#
# COMPACT_ATOMS: atom_id res chain seq x y z
N MET A 1 -11.33 8.39 -4.25
CA MET A 1 -10.19 8.63 -3.34
C MET A 1 -10.23 7.80 -2.06
N PHE A 2 -11.40 7.57 -1.44
CA PHE A 2 -11.53 6.88 -0.14
C PHE A 2 -10.80 5.53 -0.05
N VAL A 3 -10.94 4.65 -1.06
CA VAL A 3 -10.31 3.33 -1.06
C VAL A 3 -8.79 3.42 -0.96
N ILE A 4 -8.16 4.26 -1.80
CA ILE A 4 -6.70 4.45 -1.81
C ILE A 4 -6.22 4.96 -0.45
N ILE A 5 -6.86 6.01 0.08
CA ILE A 5 -6.48 6.60 1.37
C ILE A 5 -6.61 5.56 2.50
N LYS A 6 -7.70 4.79 2.51
CA LYS A 6 -7.93 3.73 3.51
C LYS A 6 -6.90 2.60 3.40
N THR A 7 -6.49 2.24 2.18
CA THR A 7 -5.40 1.27 1.99
C THR A 7 -4.07 1.80 2.51
N ILE A 8 -3.74 3.07 2.23
CA ILE A 8 -2.51 3.72 2.74
C ILE A 8 -2.54 3.80 4.27
N GLU A 9 -3.67 4.18 4.85
CA GLU A 9 -3.87 4.18 6.30
C GLU A 9 -3.58 2.79 6.89
N GLN A 10 -4.10 1.73 6.27
CA GLN A 10 -3.84 0.36 6.72
C GLN A 10 -2.36 -0.02 6.61
N LEU A 11 -1.65 0.38 5.55
CA LEU A 11 -0.19 0.16 5.45
C LEU A 11 0.53 0.85 6.60
N HIS A 12 0.21 2.13 6.86
CA HIS A 12 0.84 2.90 7.92
C HIS A 12 0.53 2.36 9.32
N ARG A 13 -0.67 1.83 9.57
CA ARG A 13 -1.01 1.13 10.83
C ARG A 13 -0.18 -0.12 11.08
N ASN A 14 0.34 -0.75 10.03
CA ASN A 14 1.25 -1.89 10.12
C ASN A 14 2.72 -1.45 10.01
N SER A 15 3.00 -0.16 10.20
CA SER A 15 4.34 0.43 10.09
C SER A 15 5.02 0.19 8.74
N ILE A 16 4.23 -0.01 7.67
CA ILE A 16 4.70 -0.17 6.30
C ILE A 16 4.53 1.15 5.56
N VAL A 17 5.62 1.67 5.00
CA VAL A 17 5.61 2.82 4.08
C VAL A 17 5.92 2.33 2.68
N HIS A 18 5.05 2.63 1.70
CA HIS A 18 5.22 2.18 0.31
C HIS A 18 6.40 2.85 -0.41
N ARG A 19 6.63 4.14 -0.18
CA ARG A 19 7.72 4.98 -0.73
C ARG A 19 7.79 5.17 -2.26
N ASP A 20 6.91 4.55 -3.04
CA ASP A 20 6.78 4.77 -4.50
C ASP A 20 5.29 4.85 -4.91
N LEU A 21 4.54 5.68 -4.18
CA LEU A 21 3.10 5.86 -4.37
C LEU A 21 2.85 6.85 -5.51
N GLN A 22 2.58 6.32 -6.69
CA GLN A 22 2.28 7.08 -7.89
C GLN A 22 1.16 6.41 -8.71
N PRO A 23 0.49 7.12 -9.63
CA PRO A 23 -0.71 6.60 -10.30
C PRO A 23 -0.53 5.25 -10.99
N ARG A 24 0.65 4.97 -11.58
CA ARG A 24 0.93 3.68 -12.25
C ARG A 24 0.88 2.48 -11.29
N ASN A 25 1.10 2.71 -9.99
CA ASN A 25 1.11 1.69 -8.93
C ASN A 25 -0.26 1.56 -8.25
N ILE A 26 -1.31 2.10 -8.87
CA ILE A 26 -2.70 1.98 -8.42
C ILE A 26 -3.50 1.35 -9.56
N MET A 27 -3.91 0.10 -9.40
CA MET A 27 -4.50 -0.70 -10.48
C MET A 27 -5.87 -1.24 -10.09
N TYR A 28 -6.74 -1.43 -11.09
CA TYR A 28 -7.94 -2.24 -10.94
C TYR A 28 -7.60 -3.72 -11.16
N VAL A 29 -8.13 -4.61 -10.33
CA VAL A 29 -7.94 -6.06 -10.49
C VAL A 29 -8.81 -6.66 -11.59
N ASP A 30 -9.80 -5.91 -12.07
CA ASP A 30 -10.75 -6.35 -13.07
C ASP A 30 -11.09 -5.21 -14.05
N THR A 31 -11.81 -5.57 -15.11
CA THR A 31 -12.27 -4.66 -16.16
C THR A 31 -13.53 -3.89 -15.79
N ASN A 32 -14.21 -4.26 -14.69
CA ASN A 32 -15.41 -3.58 -14.21
C ASN A 32 -15.10 -2.22 -13.56
N ARG A 33 -13.83 -1.98 -13.21
CA ARG A 33 -13.29 -0.68 -12.74
C ARG A 33 -14.07 -0.09 -11.56
N GLN A 34 -14.58 -0.96 -10.70
CA GLN A 34 -15.27 -0.53 -9.50
C GLN A 34 -14.25 -0.02 -8.47
N PRO A 35 -14.55 1.04 -7.68
CA PRO A 35 -13.62 1.54 -6.68
C PRO A 35 -13.11 0.46 -5.71
N SER A 36 -13.93 -0.53 -5.38
CA SER A 36 -13.58 -1.68 -4.52
C SER A 36 -12.54 -2.62 -5.14
N SER A 37 -12.35 -2.60 -6.45
CA SER A 37 -11.34 -3.39 -7.16
C SER A 37 -9.99 -2.66 -7.30
N LEU A 38 -9.86 -1.42 -6.79
CA LEU A 38 -8.58 -0.73 -6.69
C LEU A 38 -7.62 -1.44 -5.74
N ARG A 39 -6.36 -1.55 -6.14
CA ARG A 39 -5.24 -2.07 -5.35
C ARG A 39 -4.02 -1.16 -5.52
N ILE A 40 -3.26 -1.02 -4.45
CA ILE A 40 -1.90 -0.48 -4.50
C ILE A 40 -0.95 -1.66 -4.75
N VAL A 41 -0.07 -1.53 -5.74
CA VAL A 41 0.85 -2.58 -6.19
C VAL A 41 2.30 -2.08 -6.18
N ASP A 42 3.26 -2.99 -6.37
CA ASP A 42 4.70 -2.72 -6.40
C ASP A 42 5.27 -2.22 -5.05
N LEU A 43 5.45 -3.17 -4.13
CA LEU A 43 6.09 -2.93 -2.83
C LEU A 43 7.63 -3.04 -2.90
N GLY A 44 8.25 -2.97 -4.08
CA GLY A 44 9.71 -3.11 -4.22
C GLY A 44 10.51 -2.06 -3.44
N PHE A 45 9.92 -0.87 -3.26
CA PHE A 45 10.49 0.20 -2.43
C PHE A 45 9.91 0.26 -1.02
N ALA A 46 8.96 -0.61 -0.66
CA ALA A 46 8.32 -0.55 0.64
C ALA A 46 9.31 -0.84 1.78
N LYS A 47 9.06 -0.23 2.94
CA LYS A 47 9.80 -0.49 4.18
C LYS A 47 8.83 -0.70 5.32
N GLN A 48 9.04 -1.76 6.08
CA GLN A 48 8.41 -1.96 7.39
C GLN A 48 9.40 -1.48 8.46
N GLN A 49 8.92 -0.72 9.44
CA GLN A 49 9.74 -0.42 10.62
C GLN A 49 10.13 -1.74 11.30
N ARG A 50 11.42 -1.88 11.61
CA ARG A 50 11.94 -3.00 12.38
C ARG A 50 12.13 -2.55 13.81
N ALA A 51 11.90 -3.44 14.76
CA ALA A 51 12.35 -3.23 16.12
C ALA A 51 13.89 -3.10 16.14
N GLU A 52 14.44 -2.44 17.16
CA GLU A 52 15.89 -2.20 17.28
C GLU A 52 16.72 -3.50 17.24
N ASN A 53 16.11 -4.63 17.61
CA ASN A 53 16.70 -5.96 17.55
C ASN A 53 16.65 -6.62 16.14
N GLY A 54 16.22 -5.88 15.11
CA GLY A 54 16.16 -6.36 13.73
C GLY A 54 14.96 -7.25 13.41
N LEU A 55 14.10 -7.57 14.38
CA LEU A 55 12.84 -8.27 14.14
C LEU A 55 11.81 -7.33 13.51
N LEU A 56 10.90 -7.88 12.71
CA LEU A 56 9.76 -7.13 12.19
C LEU A 56 8.84 -6.75 13.36
N MET A 57 8.41 -5.48 13.40
CA MET A 57 7.37 -5.02 14.35
C MET A 57 6.01 -5.60 13.98
#